data_AF-A0A920GKC9-F1
#
_entry.id   AF-A0A920GKC9-F1
#
_cell.length_a   1.000
_cell.length_b   1.000
_cell.length_c   1.000
_cell.angle_alpha   90.00
_cell.angle_beta   90.00
_cell.angle_gamma   90.00
#
_symmetry.space_group_name_H-M   'P 1'
#
loop_
_entity.id
_entity.type
_entity.pdbx_description
1 polymer ?
#
loop_
_entity_poly.entity_id
_entity_poly.type
_entity_poly.pdbx_seq_one_letter_code
_entity_poly.pdbx_strand_id
1 'polypeptide(L)' 'MSSPARGATARLPYYIVNAFTDSTFGGNPAAVMLLDEWLADAQLQALAAQHNLSETAFLVRAVRGRI' A
#
# COMPACT_ATOMS: atom_id res chain seq x y z
N MET A 1 14.63 19.99 -17.33
CA MET A 1 15.48 19.17 -16.44
C MET A 1 15.00 19.40 -15.02
N SER A 2 14.04 18.59 -14.56
CA SER A 2 13.48 18.71 -13.21
C SER A 2 14.30 17.86 -12.25
N SER A 3 14.67 18.46 -11.13
CA SER A 3 15.59 17.97 -10.10
C SER A 3 15.28 16.54 -9.61
N PRO A 4 16.30 15.68 -9.34
CA PRO A 4 16.07 14.43 -8.63
C PRO A 4 15.88 14.77 -7.14
N ALA A 5 14.65 14.63 -6.63
CA ALA A 5 14.43 14.68 -5.20
C ALA A 5 15.25 13.55 -4.55
N ARG A 6 16.15 13.94 -3.64
CA ARG A 6 17.10 13.10 -2.91
C ARG A 6 16.43 11.85 -2.34
N GLY A 7 17.11 10.71 -2.50
CA GLY A 7 16.77 9.45 -1.88
C GLY A 7 16.81 9.53 -0.35
N ALA A 8 15.65 9.77 0.25
CA ALA A 8 15.36 9.21 1.56
C ALA A 8 14.84 7.79 1.31
N THR A 9 15.40 6.79 1.98
CA THR A 9 14.81 5.45 2.03
C THR A 9 13.46 5.60 2.75
N ALA A 10 12.39 5.85 1.99
CA ALA A 10 11.07 6.07 2.54
C ALA A 10 10.62 4.78 3.22
N ARG A 11 10.47 4.82 4.56
CA ARG A 11 9.85 3.74 5.30
C ARG A 11 8.35 3.86 5.12
N LEU A 12 7.79 2.98 4.29
CA LEU A 12 6.35 2.90 4.07
C LEU A 12 5.75 1.98 5.15
N PRO A 13 4.88 2.48 6.04
CA PRO A 13 4.19 1.63 6.99
C PRO A 13 3.20 0.72 6.24
N TYR A 14 3.13 -0.54 6.67
CA TYR A 14 2.15 -1.49 6.19
C TYR A 14 1.60 -2.34 7.33
N TYR A 15 0.40 -2.86 7.12
CA TYR A 15 -0.30 -3.75 8.04
C TYR A 15 -0.75 -4.98 7.27
N ILE A 16 -0.80 -6.12 7.95
CA ILE A 16 -1.48 -7.32 7.44
C ILE A 16 -2.78 -7.45 8.21
N VAL A 17 -3.89 -7.56 7.49
CA VAL A 17 -5.23 -7.72 8.04
C VAL A 17 -5.88 -8.98 7.48
N ASN A 18 -6.62 -9.72 8.31
CA ASN A 18 -7.47 -10.81 7.82
C ASN A 18 -8.85 -10.24 7.48
N ALA A 19 -9.15 -10.13 6.19
CA ALA A 19 -10.44 -9.66 5.72
C ALA A 19 -11.53 -10.75 5.91
N PHE A 20 -12.78 -10.31 6.05
CA PHE A 20 -13.97 -11.16 6.14
C PHE A 20 -14.02 -12.11 7.34
N THR A 21 -13.32 -11.78 8.44
CA THR A 21 -13.36 -12.57 9.67
C THR A 21 -13.13 -11.70 10.90
N ASP A 22 -13.61 -12.18 12.05
CA ASP A 22 -13.24 -11.68 13.37
C ASP A 22 -12.28 -12.64 14.11
N SER A 23 -11.88 -13.74 13.46
CA SER A 23 -10.98 -14.75 14.01
C SER A 23 -9.52 -14.50 13.59
N THR A 24 -8.57 -14.70 14.51
CA THR A 24 -7.13 -14.53 14.25
C THR A 24 -6.59 -15.43 13.14
N PHE A 25 -7.19 -16.61 12.92
CA PHE A 25 -6.74 -17.59 11.92
C PHE A 25 -7.73 -17.79 10.76
N GLY A 26 -8.77 -16.95 10.67
CA GLY A 26 -9.76 -17.03 9.59
C GLY A 26 -9.49 -16.03 8.47
N GLY A 27 -10.41 -16.00 7.50
CA GLY A 27 -10.47 -14.95 6.49
C GLY A 27 -9.37 -15.01 5.44
N ASN A 28 -9.14 -13.88 4.79
CA ASN A 28 -8.12 -13.71 3.74
C ASN A 28 -7.08 -12.66 4.18
N PRO A 29 -5.81 -13.04 4.39
CA PRO A 29 -4.76 -12.09 4.69
C PRO A 29 -4.51 -11.14 3.52
N ALA A 30 -4.58 -9.83 3.77
CA ALA A 30 -4.28 -8.78 2.80
C ALA A 30 -3.31 -7.76 3.39
N ALA A 31 -2.41 -7.24 2.55
CA ALA A 31 -1.52 -6.15 2.93
C ALA A 31 -2.24 -4.81 2.72
N VAL A 32 -2.06 -3.87 3.66
CA VAL A 32 -2.59 -2.50 3.58
C VAL A 32 -1.42 -1.54 3.78
N MET A 33 -1.12 -0.74 2.77
CA MET A 33 -0.02 0.23 2.79
C MET A 33 -0.55 1.66 2.78
N LEU A 34 0.01 2.51 3.64
CA LEU A 34 -0.32 3.94 3.68
C LEU A 34 0.75 4.71 2.91
N LEU A 35 0.33 5.43 1.87
CA LEU A 35 1.18 6.22 1.00
C LEU A 35 0.83 7.71 1.12
N ASP A 36 1.83 8.57 1.03
CA ASP A 36 1.61 10.02 0.97
C ASP A 36 1.00 10.43 -0.39
N GLU A 37 1.43 9.77 -1.46
CA GLU A 37 0.97 9.96 -2.83
C GLU A 37 0.96 8.65 -3.62
N TRP A 38 0.28 8.62 -4.76
CA TRP A 38 0.28 7.45 -5.64
C TRP A 38 1.67 7.25 -6.25
N LEU A 39 2.20 6.03 -6.13
CA LEU A 39 3.39 5.59 -6.85
C LEU A 39 3.01 5.16 -8.27
N ALA A 40 4.00 4.98 -9.14
CA ALA A 40 3.75 4.42 -10.46
C ALA A 40 3.23 2.97 -10.36
N ASP A 41 2.34 2.57 -11.26
CA ASP A 41 1.71 1.24 -11.27
C ASP A 41 2.72 0.09 -11.17
N ALA A 42 3.86 0.19 -11.86
CA ALA A 42 4.91 -0.82 -11.80
C ALA A 42 5.53 -0.96 -10.40
N GLN A 43 5.63 0.15 -9.65
CA GLN A 43 6.11 0.13 -8.26
C GLN A 43 5.05 -0.47 -7.34
N LEU A 44 3.78 -0.12 -7.51
CA LEU A 44 2.67 -0.70 -6.76
C LEU A 44 2.60 -2.22 -6.97
N GLN A 45 2.72 -2.67 -8.22
CA GLN A 45 2.74 -4.08 -8.57
C GLN A 45 3.94 -4.82 -7.94
N ALA A 46 5.13 -4.21 -7.97
CA ALA A 46 6.32 -4.78 -7.35
C ALA A 46 6.18 -4.89 -5.82
N LEU A 47 5.61 -3.87 -5.17
CA LEU A 47 5.33 -3.89 -3.73
C LEU A 47 4.31 -4.97 -3.36
N ALA A 48 3.20 -5.07 -4.11
CA ALA A 48 2.21 -6.10 -3.89
C ALA A 48 2.80 -7.52 -4.04
N ALA A 49 3.65 -7.73 -5.05
CA ALA A 49 4.35 -9.00 -5.25
C ALA A 49 5.32 -9.36 -4.12
N GLN A 50 5.94 -8.37 -3.47
CA GLN A 50 6.84 -8.61 -2.33
C GLN A 50 6.10 -9.17 -1.11
N HIS A 51 4.83 -8.82 -0.92
CA HIS A 51 4.04 -9.34 0.20
C HIS A 51 3.58 -10.78 -0.01
N ASN A 52 3.52 -11.27 -1.26
CA ASN A 52 3.10 -12.62 -1.62
C ASN A 52 1.74 -13.03 -0.98
N LEU A 53 0.82 -12.08 -0.93
CA LEU A 53 -0.58 -12.27 -0.53
C LEU A 53 -1.48 -12.16 -1.76
N SER A 54 -2.72 -12.66 -1.66
CA SER A 54 -3.71 -12.58 -2.74
C SER A 54 -3.98 -11.13 -3.16
N GLU A 55 -4.04 -10.20 -2.20
CA GLU A 55 -4.29 -8.79 -2.45
C GLU A 55 -3.42 -7.85 -1.60
N THR A 56 -3.18 -6.65 -2.15
CA THR A 56 -2.58 -5.50 -1.45
C THR A 56 -3.41 -4.25 -1.74
N ALA A 57 -3.85 -3.55 -0.69
CA ALA A 57 -4.56 -2.29 -0.78
C ALA A 57 -3.60 -1.12 -0.49
N PHE A 58 -3.64 -0.11 -1.35
CA PHE A 58 -2.87 1.12 -1.20
C PHE A 58 -3.82 2.27 -0.87
N LEU A 59 -3.56 2.96 0.23
CA LEU A 59 -4.34 4.12 0.66
C LEU A 59 -3.49 5.36 0.50
N VAL A 60 -4.03 6.36 -0.21
CA VAL A 60 -3.51 7.72 -0.21
C VAL A 60 -4.49 8.63 0.53
N ARG A 61 -3.99 9.70 1.14
CA ARG A 61 -4.87 10.71 1.73
C ARG A 61 -5.74 11.33 0.64
N ALA A 62 -7.05 11.11 0.73
CA ALA A 62 -7.99 11.79 -0.14
C ALA A 62 -7.93 13.31 0.09
N VAL A 63 -7.74 14.08 -0.97
CA VAL A 63 -7.96 15.52 -0.93
C VAL A 63 -9.48 15.73 -0.95
N ARG A 64 -10.02 16.31 0.12
CA ARG A 64 -11.45 16.58 0.27
C ARG A 64 -11.91 17.50 -0.87
N GLY A 65 -12.69 16.99 -1.84
CA GLY A 65 -13.25 17.81 -2.92
C GLY A 65 -13.36 17.22 -4.33
N ARG A 66 -13.07 15.93 -4.56
CA ARG A 66 -13.43 15.26 -5.82
C ARG A 66 -14.36 14.09 -5.53
N ILE A 67 -15.63 14.31 -5.84
CA ILE A 67 -16.64 13.28 -6.08
C ILE A 67 -16.49 12.78 -7.52
#